data_AF-I4Z605-F1
#
_entry.id   AF-I4Z605-F1
#
_cell.length_a   1.000
_cell.length_b   1.000
_cell.length_c   1.000
_cell.angle_alpha   90.00
_cell.angle_beta   90.00
_cell.angle_gamma   90.00
#
_symmetry.space_group_name_H-M   'P 1'
#
loop_
_entity.id
_entity.type
_entity.pdbx_description
1 polymer ?
#
loop_
_entity_poly.entity_id
_entity_poly.type
_entity_poly.pdbx_seq_one_letter_code
_entity_poly.pdbx_strand_id
1 'polypeptide(L)'
;MRLTRFTLPLLSATFLTALTGCGGGGSSNSATPLPTATITDVQATSSLAYYHYATFTVNGQNLSSSGGVTLSDRNGKCQTTPTLLAGNTDTAAQFKCALLGSGALVFDVKDTSGAVLFSTPTFTVPEPKVRIATSKGNIDLQLNPTAAPTTVQNFFGYVYGTAASPNFYANTIFHRVISNFMIQGGGFTTGVTGPVQKAPLFNPITLESNNGLKNLRGTIAMARTNVANSATSQFFINHINNTSLDYNSAVTTPNGYAVFGTIVAGDTASFATLDAIAAVATQTTANGYANVPVTDVTITSVTQTQ
;
A
#
# COMPACT_ATOMS: atom_id res chain seq x y z
N MET A 1 -29.74 23.19 -10.06
CA MET A 1 -30.47 21.92 -10.08
C MET A 1 -30.68 21.50 -8.62
N ARG A 2 -31.82 21.90 -8.03
CA ARG A 2 -32.16 21.69 -6.61
C ARG A 2 -32.96 20.39 -6.48
N LEU A 3 -32.46 19.43 -5.71
CA LEU A 3 -33.16 18.19 -5.37
C LEU A 3 -34.23 18.46 -4.31
N THR A 4 -35.49 18.29 -4.69
CA THR A 4 -36.66 18.29 -3.80
C THR A 4 -36.79 16.94 -3.09
N ARG A 5 -36.92 16.99 -1.76
CA ARG A 5 -37.18 15.85 -0.87
C ARG A 5 -38.64 15.41 -1.03
N PHE A 6 -38.87 14.13 -1.31
CA PHE A 6 -40.17 13.47 -1.20
C PHE A 6 -40.29 12.82 0.19
N THR A 7 -41.28 13.24 0.97
CA THR A 7 -41.71 12.60 2.22
C THR A 7 -43.06 11.92 1.98
N LEU A 8 -43.11 10.60 2.12
CA LEU A 8 -44.34 9.79 2.14
C LEU A 8 -44.75 9.53 3.59
N PRO A 9 -46.05 9.62 3.96
CA PRO A 9 -46.51 9.23 5.29
C PRO A 9 -46.85 7.72 5.32
N LEU A 10 -46.27 6.99 6.28
CA LEU A 10 -46.75 5.65 6.63
C LEU A 10 -47.77 5.76 7.77
N LEU A 11 -49.05 5.50 7.46
CA LEU A 11 -50.02 5.00 8.44
C LEU A 11 -49.74 3.50 8.64
N SER A 12 -49.55 3.08 9.88
CA SER A 12 -49.67 1.66 10.25
C SER A 12 -50.54 1.55 11.49
N ALA A 13 -51.69 0.93 11.30
CA ALA A 13 -52.71 0.67 12.30
C ALA A 13 -52.26 -0.40 13.30
N THR A 14 -52.57 -0.16 14.56
CA THR A 14 -52.46 -1.08 15.68
C THR A 14 -53.48 -2.20 15.52
N PHE A 15 -53.04 -3.46 15.45
CA PHE A 15 -53.91 -4.63 15.61
C PHE A 15 -53.37 -5.51 16.73
N LEU A 16 -54.01 -5.40 17.89
CA LEU A 16 -53.74 -6.19 19.09
C LEU A 16 -54.53 -7.49 18.96
N THR A 17 -53.85 -8.61 18.72
CA THR A 17 -54.45 -9.95 18.80
C THR A 17 -53.86 -10.68 20.01
N ALA A 18 -54.71 -10.87 21.02
CA ALA A 18 -54.40 -11.72 22.17
C ALA A 18 -54.65 -13.18 21.78
N LEU A 19 -53.58 -13.97 21.74
CA LEU A 19 -53.63 -15.43 21.66
C LEU A 19 -53.11 -15.99 22.98
N THR A 20 -54.04 -16.37 23.85
CA THR A 20 -53.80 -17.25 24.99
C THR A 20 -53.55 -18.67 24.46
N GLY A 21 -52.29 -19.07 24.40
CA GLY A 21 -51.87 -20.46 24.21
C GLY A 21 -51.29 -21.01 25.51
N CYS A 22 -52.07 -21.84 26.20
CA CYS A 22 -51.60 -22.72 27.26
C CYS A 22 -51.13 -24.02 26.61
N GLY A 23 -49.88 -24.41 26.85
CA GLY A 23 -49.32 -25.65 26.30
C GLY A 23 -47.89 -25.85 26.77
N GLY A 24 -47.74 -26.56 27.89
CA GLY A 24 -46.45 -26.92 28.46
C GLY A 24 -45.64 -27.86 27.57
N GLY A 25 -44.33 -27.73 27.67
CA GLY A 25 -43.36 -28.60 27.03
C GLY A 25 -41.97 -28.05 27.35
N GLY A 26 -41.44 -28.43 28.51
CA GLY A 26 -40.06 -28.14 28.89
C GLY A 26 -39.09 -28.84 27.95
N SER A 27 -38.82 -28.22 26.80
CA SER A 27 -37.69 -28.58 25.96
C SER A 27 -36.44 -28.03 26.64
N SER A 28 -35.87 -28.83 27.53
CA SER A 28 -34.44 -28.70 27.80
C SER A 28 -33.74 -29.03 26.48
N ASN A 29 -33.52 -28.00 25.65
CA ASN A 29 -32.55 -28.07 24.58
C ASN A 29 -31.19 -28.22 25.26
N SER A 30 -30.85 -29.45 25.65
CA SER A 30 -29.47 -29.87 25.80
C SER A 30 -28.91 -29.89 24.38
N ALA A 31 -28.63 -28.69 23.87
CA ALA A 31 -27.77 -28.55 22.71
C ALA A 31 -26.47 -29.21 23.14
N THR A 32 -26.18 -30.39 22.58
CA THR A 32 -24.89 -31.03 22.73
C THR A 32 -23.81 -29.98 22.46
N PRO A 33 -22.85 -29.76 23.37
CA PRO A 33 -21.80 -28.77 23.16
C PRO A 33 -21.12 -29.03 21.82
N LEU A 34 -20.93 -27.98 21.01
CA LEU A 34 -20.17 -28.10 19.77
C LEU A 34 -18.76 -28.61 20.10
N PRO A 35 -18.16 -29.43 19.23
CA PRO A 35 -16.78 -29.87 19.42
C PRO A 35 -15.84 -28.65 19.41
N THR A 36 -14.76 -28.70 20.19
CA THR A 36 -13.73 -27.65 20.17
C THR A 36 -12.81 -27.85 18.99
N ALA A 37 -12.52 -26.77 18.26
CA ALA A 37 -11.52 -26.78 17.20
C ALA A 37 -10.12 -26.99 17.79
N THR A 38 -9.33 -27.84 17.14
CA THR A 38 -7.91 -28.03 17.48
C THR A 38 -7.06 -27.63 16.29
N ILE A 39 -6.04 -26.80 16.50
CA ILE A 39 -5.19 -26.28 15.44
C ILE A 39 -3.85 -27.02 15.48
N THR A 40 -3.45 -27.57 14.34
CA THR A 40 -2.17 -28.27 14.19
C THR A 40 -1.08 -27.31 13.71
N ASP A 41 -1.37 -26.52 12.68
CA ASP A 41 -0.46 -25.50 12.18
C ASP A 41 -1.22 -24.40 11.41
N VAL A 42 -0.47 -23.36 11.05
CA VAL A 42 -0.90 -22.36 10.07
C VAL A 42 0.23 -22.17 9.08
N GLN A 43 -0.08 -22.26 7.79
CA GLN A 43 0.89 -22.13 6.70
C GLN A 43 0.52 -20.94 5.82
N ALA A 44 1.52 -20.17 5.41
CA ALA A 44 1.34 -19.06 4.47
C ALA A 44 1.58 -19.52 3.02
N THR A 45 1.11 -18.73 2.04
CA THR A 45 1.58 -18.83 0.66
C THR A 45 3.10 -18.74 0.58
N SER A 46 3.67 -19.39 -0.44
CA SER A 46 5.12 -19.59 -0.58
C SER A 46 5.95 -18.30 -0.74
N SER A 47 5.32 -17.15 -1.01
CA SER A 47 5.94 -15.84 -0.82
C SER A 47 4.94 -14.81 -0.29
N LEU A 48 5.35 -14.05 0.73
CA LEU A 48 4.62 -12.88 1.21
C LEU A 48 5.21 -11.65 0.54
N ALA A 49 4.36 -10.79 0.00
CA ALA A 49 4.80 -9.57 -0.67
C ALA A 49 3.88 -8.39 -0.30
N TYR A 50 4.48 -7.25 0.03
CA TYR A 50 3.75 -6.00 0.28
C TYR A 50 2.90 -5.63 -0.94
N TYR A 51 1.70 -5.10 -0.71
CA TYR A 51 0.69 -4.74 -1.71
C TYR A 51 0.06 -5.92 -2.46
N HIS A 52 0.26 -7.15 -1.98
CA HIS A 52 -0.39 -8.35 -2.52
C HIS A 52 -1.33 -9.00 -1.50
N TYR A 53 -2.24 -9.82 -2.01
CA TYR A 53 -2.98 -10.75 -1.18
C TYR A 53 -2.09 -11.93 -0.80
N ALA A 54 -2.11 -12.28 0.48
CA ALA A 54 -1.57 -13.53 0.98
C ALA A 54 -2.71 -14.43 1.47
N THR A 55 -2.54 -15.74 1.25
CA THR A 55 -3.45 -16.76 1.77
C THR A 55 -2.76 -17.53 2.88
N PHE A 56 -3.50 -17.81 3.95
CA PHE A 56 -3.05 -18.56 5.11
C PHE A 56 -3.98 -19.76 5.30
N THR A 57 -3.41 -20.95 5.34
CA THR A 57 -4.15 -22.20 5.57
C THR A 57 -3.97 -22.60 7.02
N VAL A 58 -5.07 -22.64 7.77
CA VAL A 58 -5.14 -23.16 9.13
C VAL A 58 -5.51 -24.64 9.02
N ASN A 59 -4.63 -25.53 9.46
CA ASN A 59 -4.91 -26.98 9.48
C ASN A 59 -5.22 -27.44 10.91
N GLY A 60 -6.13 -28.40 11.04
CA GLY A 60 -6.63 -28.83 12.34
C GLY A 60 -7.71 -29.89 12.27
N GLN A 61 -8.57 -29.92 13.29
CA GLN A 61 -9.77 -30.74 13.36
C GLN A 61 -10.92 -29.91 13.93
N ASN A 62 -12.16 -30.27 13.59
CA ASN A 62 -13.40 -29.59 14.00
C ASN A 62 -13.45 -28.10 13.63
N LEU A 63 -12.70 -27.65 12.61
CA LEU A 63 -12.59 -26.23 12.26
C LEU A 63 -13.92 -25.60 11.82
N SER A 64 -14.79 -26.41 11.20
CA SER A 64 -16.13 -25.99 10.76
C SER A 64 -17.20 -26.44 11.74
N SER A 65 -17.06 -27.64 12.29
CA SER A 65 -17.99 -28.26 13.24
C SER A 65 -18.02 -27.53 14.60
N SER A 66 -16.99 -26.76 14.96
CA SER A 66 -16.96 -25.92 16.17
C SER A 66 -17.75 -24.61 16.05
N GLY A 67 -18.42 -24.38 14.91
CA GLY A 67 -19.01 -23.08 14.57
C GLY A 67 -18.06 -22.13 13.83
N GLY A 68 -16.86 -22.59 13.47
CA GLY A 68 -15.87 -21.82 12.73
C GLY A 68 -14.72 -21.30 13.58
N VAL A 69 -13.64 -20.90 12.90
CA VAL A 69 -12.50 -20.19 13.47
C VAL A 69 -12.28 -18.86 12.75
N THR A 70 -11.66 -17.91 13.42
CA THR A 70 -11.24 -16.62 12.85
C THR A 70 -9.74 -16.45 12.97
N LEU A 71 -9.16 -15.65 12.07
CA LEU A 71 -7.74 -15.33 12.08
C LEU A 71 -7.56 -13.83 12.36
N SER A 72 -6.78 -13.49 13.36
CA SER A 72 -6.54 -12.11 13.80
C SER A 72 -5.06 -11.79 13.71
N ASP A 73 -4.70 -10.78 12.93
CA ASP A 73 -3.32 -10.29 12.85
C ASP A 73 -2.95 -9.48 14.10
N ARG A 74 -1.91 -9.90 14.82
CA ARG A 74 -1.44 -9.20 16.03
C ARG A 74 -0.59 -7.96 15.72
N ASN A 75 0.06 -7.94 14.56
CA ASN A 75 1.06 -6.94 14.20
C ASN A 75 0.53 -5.91 13.19
N GLY A 76 -0.72 -6.05 12.74
CA GLY A 76 -1.40 -5.09 11.87
C GLY A 76 -0.75 -4.93 10.49
N LYS A 77 -0.21 -6.01 9.92
CA LYS A 77 0.36 -6.04 8.56
C LYS A 77 -0.70 -6.31 7.50
N CYS A 78 -1.78 -6.99 7.84
CA CYS A 78 -2.99 -7.09 7.03
C CYS A 78 -3.77 -5.77 7.08
N GLN A 79 -4.22 -5.28 5.92
CA GLN A 79 -5.05 -4.07 5.82
C GLN A 79 -6.37 -4.18 6.59
N THR A 80 -6.97 -5.37 6.55
CA THR A 80 -8.21 -5.71 7.25
C THR A 80 -8.03 -7.05 7.91
N THR A 81 -8.94 -7.39 8.83
CA THR A 81 -9.04 -8.75 9.36
C THR A 81 -9.04 -9.76 8.21
N PRO A 82 -8.20 -10.82 8.27
CA PRO A 82 -8.20 -11.87 7.27
C PRO A 82 -9.59 -12.45 7.04
N THR A 83 -9.97 -12.59 5.77
CA THR A 83 -11.29 -13.06 5.34
C THR A 83 -11.25 -14.55 5.05
N LEU A 84 -12.19 -15.30 5.60
CA LEU A 84 -12.35 -16.73 5.34
C LEU A 84 -12.75 -16.93 3.86
N LEU A 85 -12.04 -17.80 3.14
CA LEU A 85 -12.32 -18.15 1.76
C LEU A 85 -13.39 -19.25 1.67
N ALA A 86 -13.96 -19.47 0.48
CA ALA A 86 -14.87 -20.59 0.25
C ALA A 86 -14.10 -21.92 0.14
N GLY A 87 -14.78 -23.05 0.37
CA GLY A 87 -14.20 -24.39 0.20
C GLY A 87 -13.42 -24.93 1.41
N ASN A 88 -13.66 -24.38 2.61
CA ASN A 88 -13.07 -24.92 3.84
C ASN A 88 -13.66 -26.30 4.17
N THR A 89 -12.87 -27.09 4.87
CA THR A 89 -13.23 -28.39 5.40
C THR A 89 -13.09 -28.39 6.91
N ASP A 90 -13.53 -29.46 7.56
CA ASP A 90 -13.37 -29.58 9.01
C ASP A 90 -11.90 -29.71 9.46
N THR A 91 -11.00 -29.97 8.52
CA THR A 91 -9.56 -30.14 8.77
C THR A 91 -8.68 -29.04 8.19
N ALA A 92 -9.21 -28.18 7.32
CA ALA A 92 -8.46 -27.09 6.70
C ALA A 92 -9.36 -25.88 6.40
N ALA A 93 -8.94 -24.70 6.85
CA ALA A 93 -9.60 -23.43 6.59
C ALA A 93 -8.62 -22.41 6.00
N GLN A 94 -9.01 -21.74 4.92
CA GLN A 94 -8.17 -20.76 4.23
C GLN A 94 -8.63 -19.34 4.50
N PHE A 95 -7.68 -18.45 4.82
CA PHE A 95 -7.91 -17.04 5.08
C PHE A 95 -7.08 -16.20 4.12
N LYS A 96 -7.62 -15.07 3.68
CA LYS A 96 -6.94 -14.14 2.79
C LYS A 96 -6.88 -12.74 3.39
N CYS A 97 -5.73 -12.08 3.31
CA CYS A 97 -5.61 -10.66 3.65
C CYS A 97 -4.70 -9.94 2.64
N ALA A 98 -4.91 -8.63 2.45
CA ALA A 98 -4.00 -7.77 1.71
C ALA A 98 -2.90 -7.28 2.64
N LEU A 99 -1.63 -7.43 2.24
CA LEU A 99 -0.48 -7.01 3.04
C LEU A 99 -0.15 -5.54 2.78
N LEU A 100 -0.32 -4.69 3.78
CA LEU A 100 0.05 -3.26 3.73
C LEU A 100 1.07 -2.88 4.83
N GLY A 101 1.70 -3.85 5.45
CA GLY A 101 2.86 -3.66 6.33
C GLY A 101 3.98 -4.65 6.02
N SER A 102 5.21 -4.29 6.39
CA SER A 102 6.39 -5.15 6.34
C SER A 102 6.83 -5.59 7.75
N GLY A 103 7.69 -6.61 7.83
CA GLY A 103 8.26 -7.14 9.07
C GLY A 103 7.52 -8.35 9.62
N ALA A 104 7.58 -8.53 10.96
CA ALA A 104 6.96 -9.65 11.65
C ALA A 104 5.43 -9.65 11.51
N LEU A 105 4.87 -10.81 11.18
CA LEU A 105 3.45 -11.11 11.06
C LEU A 105 3.12 -12.35 11.88
N VAL A 106 2.31 -12.18 12.92
CA VAL A 106 1.84 -13.24 13.82
C VAL A 106 0.32 -13.22 13.84
N PHE A 107 -0.30 -14.39 13.72
CA PHE A 107 -1.75 -14.53 13.83
C PHE A 107 -2.17 -15.25 15.10
N ASP A 108 -3.33 -14.85 15.60
CA ASP A 108 -4.14 -15.65 16.52
C ASP A 108 -5.28 -16.32 15.77
N VAL A 109 -5.37 -17.63 15.90
CA VAL A 109 -6.55 -18.40 15.54
C VAL A 109 -7.48 -18.39 16.74
N LYS A 110 -8.70 -17.87 16.56
CA LYS A 110 -9.69 -17.72 17.62
C LYS A 110 -10.96 -18.50 17.32
N ASP A 111 -11.64 -18.96 18.36
CA ASP A 111 -12.99 -19.52 18.23
C ASP A 111 -14.06 -18.41 18.08
N THR A 112 -15.33 -18.82 18.02
CA THR A 112 -16.49 -17.91 17.89
C THR A 112 -16.75 -17.06 19.13
N SER A 113 -16.22 -17.45 20.30
CA SER A 113 -16.27 -16.65 21.53
C SER A 113 -15.15 -15.61 21.61
N GLY A 114 -14.15 -15.71 20.73
CA GLY A 114 -12.96 -14.87 20.69
C GLY A 114 -11.78 -15.41 21.49
N ALA A 115 -11.88 -16.62 22.05
CA ALA A 115 -10.77 -17.25 22.76
C ALA A 115 -9.68 -17.71 21.79
N VAL A 116 -8.42 -17.48 22.15
CA VAL A 116 -7.26 -17.87 21.32
C VAL A 116 -7.04 -19.38 21.46
N LEU A 117 -7.16 -20.10 20.34
CA LEU A 117 -6.91 -21.54 20.26
C LEU A 117 -5.45 -21.84 19.89
N PHE A 118 -4.85 -20.98 19.08
CA PHE A 118 -3.50 -21.15 18.58
C PHE A 118 -2.89 -19.82 18.16
N SER A 119 -1.57 -19.73 18.27
CA SER A 119 -0.80 -18.56 17.85
C SER A 119 0.32 -19.02 16.93
N THR A 120 0.40 -18.41 15.76
CA THR A 120 1.32 -18.87 14.72
C THR A 120 2.77 -18.56 15.08
N PRO A 121 3.74 -19.31 14.53
CA PRO A 121 5.10 -18.79 14.42
C PRO A 121 5.10 -17.48 13.63
N THR A 122 6.18 -16.71 13.77
CA THR A 122 6.35 -15.43 13.07
C THR A 122 6.59 -15.67 11.57
N PHE A 123 5.67 -15.21 10.75
CA PHE A 123 5.92 -14.97 9.33
C PHE A 123 6.66 -13.65 9.16
N THR A 124 7.43 -13.50 8.08
CA THR A 124 8.12 -12.24 7.76
C THR A 124 7.68 -11.73 6.40
N VAL A 125 7.08 -10.54 6.38
CA VAL A 125 6.80 -9.82 5.14
C VAL A 125 8.04 -8.97 4.80
N PRO A 126 8.71 -9.21 3.66
CA PRO A 126 9.90 -8.45 3.30
C PRO A 126 9.57 -6.97 3.01
N GLU A 127 10.53 -6.09 3.29
CA GLU A 127 10.46 -4.69 2.86
C GLU A 127 10.28 -4.60 1.33
N PRO A 128 9.31 -3.82 0.81
CA PRO A 128 9.04 -3.75 -0.61
C PRO A 128 10.24 -3.26 -1.42
N LYS A 129 10.63 -4.02 -2.44
CA LYS A 129 11.61 -3.61 -3.46
C LYS A 129 10.96 -3.35 -4.81
N VAL A 130 11.38 -2.27 -5.46
CA VAL A 130 10.91 -1.89 -6.79
C VAL A 130 12.06 -1.59 -7.73
N ARG A 131 11.89 -1.93 -9.00
CA ARG A 131 12.78 -1.55 -10.09
C ARG A 131 12.14 -0.48 -10.93
N ILE A 132 12.81 0.65 -11.06
CA ILE A 132 12.52 1.67 -12.07
C ILE A 132 13.40 1.37 -13.28
N ALA A 133 12.82 0.77 -14.32
CA ALA A 133 13.53 0.54 -15.57
C ALA A 133 13.49 1.81 -16.42
N THR A 134 14.65 2.25 -16.90
CA THR A 134 14.79 3.49 -17.66
C THR A 134 15.59 3.27 -18.94
N SER A 135 15.50 4.22 -19.86
CA SER A 135 16.36 4.29 -21.06
C SER A 135 17.86 4.43 -20.76
N LYS A 136 18.26 4.69 -19.51
CA LYS A 136 19.66 4.84 -19.07
C LYS A 136 20.16 3.68 -18.19
N GLY A 137 19.30 2.72 -17.87
CA GLY A 137 19.59 1.64 -16.92
C GLY A 137 18.47 1.47 -15.89
N ASN A 138 18.67 0.55 -14.95
CA ASN A 138 17.71 0.27 -13.89
C ASN A 138 18.12 0.98 -12.60
N ILE A 139 17.13 1.40 -11.82
CA ILE A 139 17.31 1.84 -10.43
C ILE A 139 16.45 0.96 -9.54
N ASP A 140 17.09 0.18 -8.67
CA ASP A 140 16.46 -0.67 -7.69
C ASP A 140 16.38 0.04 -6.34
N LEU A 141 15.17 0.13 -5.81
CA LEU A 141 14.86 0.82 -4.56
C LEU A 141 14.27 -0.16 -3.56
N GLN A 142 14.68 -0.04 -2.30
CA GLN A 142 13.96 -0.59 -1.14
C GLN A 142 13.13 0.52 -0.51
N LEU A 143 11.83 0.31 -0.41
CA LEU A 143 10.86 1.24 0.18
C LEU A 143 10.65 0.92 1.66
N ASN A 144 10.11 1.86 2.43
CA ASN A 144 9.90 1.74 3.87
C ASN A 144 8.45 2.10 4.26
N PRO A 145 7.52 1.13 4.21
CA PRO A 145 6.11 1.34 4.58
C PRO A 145 5.92 1.44 6.10
N THR A 146 6.93 1.13 6.91
CA THR A 146 6.86 1.36 8.36
C THR A 146 7.04 2.84 8.69
N ALA A 147 7.98 3.52 8.04
CA ALA A 147 8.21 4.95 8.23
C ALA A 147 7.27 5.83 7.39
N ALA A 148 6.88 5.39 6.18
CA ALA A 148 6.07 6.17 5.26
C ALA A 148 4.88 5.35 4.69
N PRO A 149 3.95 4.87 5.54
CA PRO A 149 2.90 3.94 5.14
C PRO A 149 1.99 4.50 4.05
N THR A 150 1.54 5.76 4.18
CA THR A 150 0.64 6.39 3.21
C THR A 150 1.35 6.61 1.88
N THR A 151 2.61 7.03 1.94
CA THR A 151 3.42 7.35 0.77
C THR A 151 3.77 6.09 -0.03
N VAL A 152 4.21 5.02 0.64
CA VAL A 152 4.53 3.74 -0.03
C VAL A 152 3.27 3.12 -0.62
N GLN A 153 2.15 3.13 0.11
CA GLN A 153 0.88 2.63 -0.43
C GLN A 153 0.43 3.41 -1.68
N ASN A 154 0.54 4.74 -1.65
CA ASN A 154 0.25 5.59 -2.80
C ASN A 154 1.15 5.29 -3.99
N PHE A 155 2.47 5.16 -3.76
CA PHE A 155 3.43 4.83 -4.80
C PHE A 155 3.07 3.50 -5.48
N PHE A 156 2.78 2.45 -4.69
CA PHE A 156 2.32 1.17 -5.25
C PHE A 156 0.98 1.27 -5.99
N GLY A 157 0.07 2.13 -5.54
CA GLY A 157 -1.15 2.46 -6.29
C GLY A 157 -0.83 2.92 -7.71
N TYR A 158 0.20 3.74 -7.91
CA TYR A 158 0.65 4.16 -9.23
C TYR A 158 1.44 3.06 -9.96
N VAL A 159 2.24 2.25 -9.27
CA VAL A 159 2.95 1.10 -9.87
C VAL A 159 1.97 0.10 -10.49
N TYR A 160 0.89 -0.24 -9.80
CA TYR A 160 -0.13 -1.15 -10.35
C TYR A 160 -1.14 -0.43 -11.24
N GLY A 161 -1.45 0.83 -10.94
CA GLY A 161 -2.34 1.67 -11.72
C GLY A 161 -3.81 1.23 -11.62
N THR A 162 -4.58 1.50 -12.67
CA THR A 162 -5.98 1.06 -12.79
C THR A 162 -6.13 0.17 -14.03
N ALA A 163 -7.29 -0.47 -14.19
CA ALA A 163 -7.58 -1.22 -15.42
C ALA A 163 -7.45 -0.37 -16.69
N ALA A 164 -7.73 0.94 -16.61
CA ALA A 164 -7.61 1.86 -17.74
C ALA A 164 -6.18 2.40 -17.93
N SER A 165 -5.38 2.41 -16.87
CA SER A 165 -4.01 2.95 -16.84
C SER A 165 -3.09 2.03 -16.04
N PRO A 166 -2.83 0.79 -16.51
CA PRO A 166 -1.94 -0.13 -15.82
C PRO A 166 -0.50 0.38 -15.90
N ASN A 167 0.28 0.18 -14.83
CA ASN A 167 1.65 0.69 -14.73
C ASN A 167 1.75 2.18 -15.07
N PHE A 168 1.17 3.04 -14.21
CA PHE A 168 1.06 4.48 -14.49
C PHE A 168 2.41 5.13 -14.85
N TYR A 169 3.49 4.64 -14.26
CA TYR A 169 4.83 5.15 -14.49
C TYR A 169 5.42 4.75 -15.84
N ALA A 170 4.86 3.75 -16.52
CA ALA A 170 5.29 3.38 -17.86
C ALA A 170 5.17 4.57 -18.83
N ASN A 171 6.21 4.76 -19.63
CA ASN A 171 6.40 5.84 -20.59
C ASN A 171 6.32 7.25 -19.97
N THR A 172 6.48 7.38 -18.66
CA THR A 172 6.78 8.67 -18.05
C THR A 172 8.25 9.02 -18.26
N ILE A 173 8.62 10.27 -18.02
CA ILE A 173 10.01 10.75 -18.13
C ILE A 173 10.49 11.37 -16.82
N PHE A 174 11.81 11.39 -16.63
CA PHE A 174 12.45 12.34 -15.71
C PHE A 174 12.44 13.73 -16.34
N HIS A 175 11.38 14.49 -16.08
CA HIS A 175 11.13 15.79 -16.72
C HIS A 175 11.93 16.94 -16.09
N ARG A 176 12.62 16.71 -14.98
CA ARG A 176 13.47 17.72 -14.34
C ARG A 176 14.69 17.06 -13.73
N VAL A 177 15.87 17.38 -14.26
CA VAL A 177 17.16 16.81 -13.86
C VAL A 177 18.12 17.93 -13.51
N ILE A 178 18.62 17.93 -12.27
CA ILE A 178 19.57 18.95 -11.80
C ILE A 178 20.76 18.22 -11.18
N SER A 179 21.91 18.30 -11.85
CA SER A 179 23.16 17.74 -11.34
C SER A 179 23.50 18.35 -9.98
N ASN A 180 24.11 17.54 -9.11
CA ASN A 180 24.35 17.86 -7.69
C ASN A 180 23.10 18.30 -6.91
N PHE A 181 21.91 17.83 -7.30
CA PHE A 181 20.68 18.06 -6.54
C PHE A 181 19.79 16.81 -6.59
N MET A 182 18.97 16.64 -7.63
CA MET A 182 18.03 15.52 -7.75
C MET A 182 17.58 15.27 -9.20
N ILE A 183 16.96 14.11 -9.42
CA ILE A 183 16.23 13.77 -10.65
C ILE A 183 14.76 13.55 -10.30
N GLN A 184 13.84 14.27 -10.96
CA GLN A 184 12.40 14.25 -10.68
C GLN A 184 11.62 13.70 -11.87
N GLY A 185 10.68 12.79 -11.61
CA GLY A 185 9.95 12.03 -12.63
C GLY A 185 8.55 11.58 -12.18
N GLY A 186 7.95 10.68 -12.96
CA GLY A 186 6.71 9.97 -12.58
C GLY A 186 5.41 10.77 -12.74
N GLY A 187 5.40 11.87 -13.50
CA GLY A 187 4.17 12.66 -13.72
C GLY A 187 4.04 13.33 -15.08
N PHE A 188 5.00 13.14 -15.98
CA PHE A 188 4.99 13.72 -17.32
C PHE A 188 5.38 12.68 -18.36
N THR A 189 4.86 12.83 -19.58
CA THR A 189 5.32 12.13 -20.79
C THR A 189 6.07 13.09 -21.70
N THR A 190 6.65 12.55 -22.77
CA THR A 190 7.20 13.34 -23.89
C THR A 190 6.15 14.27 -24.50
N GLY A 191 6.61 15.35 -25.15
CA GLY A 191 5.75 16.28 -25.87
C GLY A 191 6.54 17.22 -26.79
N VAL A 192 5.87 17.73 -27.83
CA VAL A 192 6.49 18.50 -28.93
C VAL A 192 7.10 19.82 -28.46
N THR A 193 6.42 20.55 -27.59
CA THR A 193 6.86 21.85 -27.05
C THR A 193 7.50 21.74 -25.68
N GLY A 194 7.60 20.52 -25.14
CA GLY A 194 8.06 20.19 -23.80
C GLY A 194 7.21 19.09 -23.15
N PRO A 195 7.53 18.70 -21.90
CA PRO A 195 6.83 17.64 -21.18
C PRO A 195 5.32 17.90 -21.05
N VAL A 196 4.52 16.83 -21.17
CA VAL A 196 3.06 16.87 -21.00
C VAL A 196 2.68 16.18 -19.69
N GLN A 197 2.00 16.89 -18.81
CA GLN A 197 1.61 16.35 -17.50
C GLN A 197 0.55 15.25 -17.66
N LYS A 198 0.80 14.09 -17.03
CA LYS A 198 -0.21 13.04 -16.89
C LYS A 198 -1.18 13.42 -15.77
N ALA A 199 -2.47 13.20 -15.99
CA ALA A 199 -3.45 13.33 -14.93
C ALA A 199 -3.17 12.30 -13.81
N PRO A 200 -3.10 12.71 -12.54
CA PRO A 200 -2.94 11.78 -11.43
C PRO A 200 -4.16 10.85 -11.35
N LEU A 201 -3.93 9.61 -10.92
CA LEU A 201 -4.98 8.60 -10.75
C LEU A 201 -5.72 8.73 -9.43
N PHE A 202 -5.03 9.24 -8.41
CA PHE A 202 -5.52 9.30 -7.05
C PHE A 202 -5.40 10.72 -6.49
N ASN A 203 -6.20 10.99 -5.46
CA ASN A 203 -6.16 12.25 -4.73
C ASN A 203 -4.80 12.45 -4.05
N PRO A 204 -4.42 13.71 -3.77
CA PRO A 204 -3.21 14.00 -3.03
C PRO A 204 -3.17 13.37 -1.64
N ILE A 205 -1.97 13.00 -1.19
CA ILE A 205 -1.74 12.34 0.10
C ILE A 205 -1.27 13.31 1.19
N THR A 206 -1.46 12.91 2.45
CA THR A 206 -0.90 13.59 3.62
C THR A 206 0.63 13.60 3.58
N LEU A 207 1.24 14.70 3.99
CA LEU A 207 2.69 14.83 4.07
C LEU A 207 3.27 13.99 5.23
N GLU A 208 4.13 13.02 4.90
CA GLU A 208 4.85 12.16 5.87
C GLU A 208 6.33 12.56 6.03
N SER A 209 6.67 13.85 5.92
CA SER A 209 8.08 14.31 6.04
C SER A 209 8.67 14.17 7.44
N ASN A 210 7.84 14.18 8.48
CA ASN A 210 8.25 13.96 9.88
C ASN A 210 8.31 12.46 10.24
N ASN A 211 8.98 11.65 9.41
CA ASN A 211 9.11 10.20 9.61
C ASN A 211 10.52 9.76 10.04
N GLY A 212 11.42 10.71 10.31
CA GLY A 212 12.80 10.46 10.71
C GLY A 212 13.76 10.15 9.55
N LEU A 213 13.27 9.91 8.33
CA LEU A 213 14.10 9.69 7.16
C LEU A 213 14.63 11.04 6.61
N LYS A 214 15.84 10.99 6.04
CA LYS A 214 16.59 12.17 5.56
C LYS A 214 16.80 12.08 4.04
N ASN A 215 16.82 13.22 3.36
CA ASN A 215 17.02 13.36 1.91
C ASN A 215 18.51 13.19 1.56
N LEU A 216 19.04 12.00 1.84
CA LEU A 216 20.42 11.63 1.54
C LEU A 216 20.55 11.14 0.09
N ARG A 217 21.78 11.09 -0.43
CA ARG A 217 22.05 10.53 -1.76
C ARG A 217 21.44 9.13 -1.90
N GLY A 218 20.76 8.90 -3.03
CA GLY A 218 20.09 7.64 -3.36
C GLY A 218 18.70 7.46 -2.73
N THR A 219 18.26 8.36 -1.85
CA THR A 219 16.90 8.30 -1.29
C THR A 219 15.85 8.77 -2.29
N ILE A 220 14.68 8.14 -2.28
CA ILE A 220 13.51 8.55 -3.05
C ILE A 220 12.51 9.26 -2.14
N ALA A 221 11.99 10.40 -2.61
CA ALA A 221 11.01 11.22 -1.89
C ALA A 221 9.90 11.73 -2.81
N MET A 222 8.75 12.05 -2.22
CA MET A 222 7.61 12.58 -2.99
C MET A 222 7.82 14.04 -3.36
N ALA A 223 7.65 14.36 -4.63
CA ALA A 223 7.52 15.74 -5.07
C ALA A 223 6.11 16.27 -4.74
N ARG A 224 6.01 17.56 -4.44
CA ARG A 224 4.76 18.23 -4.07
C ARG A 224 4.79 19.70 -4.49
N THR A 225 3.63 20.36 -4.43
CA THR A 225 3.56 21.82 -4.54
C THR A 225 3.95 22.47 -3.21
N ASN A 226 3.80 23.78 -3.12
CA ASN A 226 3.94 24.51 -1.86
C ASN A 226 2.91 24.08 -0.80
N VAL A 227 1.77 23.50 -1.21
CA VAL A 227 0.77 22.93 -0.30
C VAL A 227 1.30 21.61 0.26
N ALA A 228 1.20 21.44 1.58
CA ALA A 228 1.75 20.28 2.30
C ALA A 228 1.20 18.94 1.76
N ASN A 229 -0.12 18.79 1.75
CA ASN A 229 -0.82 17.57 1.35
C ASN A 229 -1.17 17.61 -0.14
N SER A 230 -0.16 17.74 -1.00
CA SER A 230 -0.34 17.88 -2.46
C SER A 230 0.42 16.85 -3.30
N ALA A 231 1.22 15.99 -2.66
CA ALA A 231 1.93 14.92 -3.35
C ALA A 231 0.93 13.94 -3.99
N THR A 232 1.19 13.54 -5.24
CA THR A 232 0.38 12.55 -5.98
C THR A 232 1.28 11.47 -6.57
N SER A 233 1.67 11.55 -7.85
CA SER A 233 2.46 10.51 -8.53
C SER A 233 3.95 10.84 -8.62
N GLN A 234 4.30 12.12 -8.62
CA GLN A 234 5.67 12.58 -8.88
C GLN A 234 6.59 12.29 -7.69
N PHE A 235 7.78 11.80 -7.99
CA PHE A 235 8.84 11.55 -7.03
C PHE A 235 10.15 12.16 -7.54
N PHE A 236 11.11 12.28 -6.64
CA PHE A 236 12.49 12.58 -7.00
C PHE A 236 13.47 11.64 -6.27
N ILE A 237 14.62 11.39 -6.90
CA ILE A 237 15.73 10.66 -6.30
C ILE A 237 16.86 11.67 -6.05
N ASN A 238 17.33 11.72 -4.81
CA ASN A 238 18.39 12.61 -4.38
C ASN A 238 19.74 12.19 -4.98
N HIS A 239 20.38 13.05 -5.76
CA HIS A 239 21.70 12.78 -6.36
C HIS A 239 22.84 13.06 -5.34
N ILE A 240 22.62 14.00 -4.41
CA ILE A 240 23.51 14.28 -3.28
C ILE A 240 22.71 14.31 -1.97
N ASN A 241 23.38 14.60 -0.85
CA ASN A 241 22.69 14.87 0.41
C ASN A 241 22.06 16.27 0.39
N ASN A 242 20.72 16.32 0.38
CA ASN A 242 19.93 17.54 0.32
C ASN A 242 19.25 17.82 1.65
N THR A 243 20.02 18.06 2.70
CA THR A 243 19.49 18.21 4.07
C THR A 243 18.54 19.41 4.25
N SER A 244 18.59 20.39 3.34
CA SER A 244 17.63 21.49 3.29
C SER A 244 16.20 21.05 2.92
N LEU A 245 16.03 19.84 2.37
CA LEU A 245 14.73 19.24 2.06
C LEU A 245 14.14 18.42 3.23
N ASP A 246 14.91 18.24 4.30
CA ASP A 246 14.46 17.47 5.46
C ASP A 246 13.37 18.20 6.25
N TYR A 247 12.56 17.42 6.96
CA TYR A 247 11.67 17.99 7.98
C TYR A 247 12.50 18.68 9.07
N ASN A 248 12.09 19.90 9.39
CA ASN A 248 12.63 20.73 10.45
C ASN A 248 11.56 20.94 11.52
N SER A 249 11.78 20.36 12.71
CA SER A 249 10.88 20.47 13.86
C SER A 249 10.80 21.87 14.45
N ALA A 250 11.75 22.76 14.14
CA ALA A 250 11.70 24.15 14.58
C ALA A 250 10.77 25.02 13.72
N VAL A 251 10.34 24.53 12.56
CA VAL A 251 9.40 25.23 11.67
C VAL A 251 7.97 24.81 12.01
N THR A 252 7.13 25.78 12.37
CA THR A 252 5.75 25.55 12.84
C THR A 252 4.76 25.21 11.73
N THR A 253 5.09 25.52 10.48
CA THR A 253 4.30 25.14 9.31
C THR A 253 4.76 23.79 8.74
N PRO A 254 3.87 23.01 8.10
CA PRO A 254 4.27 21.78 7.44
C PRO A 254 5.39 22.03 6.41
N ASN A 255 6.48 21.28 6.52
CA ASN A 255 7.71 21.53 5.78
C ASN A 255 8.41 20.20 5.39
N GLY A 256 9.48 20.31 4.60
CA GLY A 256 10.24 19.16 4.12
C GLY A 256 9.54 18.33 3.05
N TYR A 257 10.20 17.24 2.67
CA TYR A 257 9.74 16.26 1.66
C TYR A 257 9.82 14.84 2.24
N ALA A 258 8.77 14.06 2.02
CA ALA A 258 8.63 12.72 2.57
C ALA A 258 9.52 11.72 1.81
N VAL A 259 10.64 11.34 2.41
CA VAL A 259 11.46 10.20 1.97
C VAL A 259 10.71 8.92 2.31
N PHE A 260 10.65 7.98 1.36
CA PHE A 260 9.91 6.72 1.52
C PHE A 260 10.67 5.48 1.06
N GLY A 261 11.96 5.65 0.71
CA GLY A 261 12.83 4.55 0.32
C GLY A 261 14.22 5.03 -0.05
N THR A 262 15.06 4.08 -0.45
CA THR A 262 16.43 4.32 -0.90
C THR A 262 16.84 3.31 -1.96
N ILE A 263 17.80 3.67 -2.82
CA ILE A 263 18.55 2.70 -3.60
C ILE A 263 19.03 1.59 -2.68
N VAL A 264 18.85 0.34 -3.12
CA VAL A 264 19.24 -0.86 -2.36
C VAL A 264 20.70 -0.73 -1.94
N ALA A 265 20.99 -1.00 -0.67
CA ALA A 265 22.33 -0.86 -0.11
C ALA A 265 23.35 -1.70 -0.91
N GLY A 266 24.45 -1.06 -1.31
CA GLY A 266 25.51 -1.70 -2.10
C GLY A 266 25.22 -1.82 -3.61
N ASP A 267 24.07 -1.37 -4.11
CA ASP A 267 23.74 -1.43 -5.53
C ASP A 267 24.46 -0.33 -6.34
N THR A 268 25.71 -0.62 -6.68
CA THR A 268 26.57 0.27 -7.49
C THR A 268 26.02 0.52 -8.90
N ALA A 269 25.24 -0.39 -9.48
CA ALA A 269 24.67 -0.23 -10.81
C ALA A 269 23.52 0.79 -10.81
N SER A 270 22.68 0.76 -9.77
CA SER A 270 21.64 1.76 -9.55
C SER A 270 22.22 3.16 -9.29
N PHE A 271 23.30 3.26 -8.52
CA PHE A 271 24.01 4.54 -8.33
C PHE A 271 24.65 5.04 -9.63
N ALA A 272 25.28 4.16 -10.42
CA ALA A 272 25.83 4.54 -11.72
C ALA A 272 24.75 5.03 -12.70
N THR A 273 23.56 4.40 -12.67
CA THR A 273 22.40 4.84 -13.45
C THR A 273 21.91 6.21 -12.98
N LEU A 274 21.79 6.43 -11.67
CA LEU A 274 21.43 7.74 -11.09
C LEU A 274 22.39 8.84 -11.56
N ASP A 275 23.70 8.58 -11.48
CA ASP A 275 24.74 9.53 -11.89
C ASP A 275 24.69 9.80 -13.40
N ALA A 276 24.49 8.76 -14.21
CA ALA A 276 24.35 8.88 -15.66
C ALA A 276 23.13 9.70 -16.08
N ILE A 277 22.01 9.57 -15.36
CA ILE A 277 20.83 10.41 -15.58
C ILE A 277 21.11 11.84 -15.14
N ALA A 278 21.73 12.06 -13.97
CA ALA A 278 22.02 13.40 -13.47
C ALA A 278 23.02 14.19 -14.34
N ALA A 279 23.84 13.51 -15.14
CA ALA A 279 24.82 14.09 -16.04
C ALA A 279 24.29 14.46 -17.45
N VAL A 280 23.03 14.14 -17.78
CA VAL A 280 22.48 14.46 -19.10
C VAL A 280 22.39 15.98 -19.33
N ALA A 281 22.58 16.41 -20.58
CA ALA A 281 22.34 17.80 -20.95
C ALA A 281 20.86 18.16 -20.75
N THR A 282 20.60 19.36 -20.22
CA THR A 282 19.25 19.86 -19.98
C THR A 282 19.00 21.19 -20.68
N GLN A 283 17.73 21.53 -20.86
CA GLN A 283 17.26 22.72 -21.54
C GLN A 283 16.06 23.33 -20.82
N THR A 284 15.73 24.56 -21.21
CA THR A 284 14.41 25.15 -20.97
C THR A 284 13.55 24.95 -22.22
N THR A 285 12.38 24.34 -22.06
CA THR A 285 11.47 24.03 -23.18
C THR A 285 10.65 25.25 -23.58
N ALA A 286 10.02 25.19 -24.77
CA ALA A 286 9.21 26.30 -25.29
C ALA A 286 8.01 26.65 -24.39
N ASN A 287 7.46 25.67 -23.67
CA ASN A 287 6.41 25.87 -22.67
C ASN A 287 6.95 26.23 -21.26
N GLY A 288 8.23 26.55 -21.12
CA GLY A 288 8.81 27.17 -19.93
C GLY A 288 9.30 26.21 -18.83
N TYR A 289 9.27 24.89 -19.04
CA TYR A 289 9.87 23.96 -18.08
C TYR A 289 11.40 24.02 -18.20
N ALA A 290 12.07 24.34 -17.10
CA ALA A 290 13.52 24.39 -17.02
C ALA A 290 14.12 23.05 -16.54
N ASN A 291 15.37 22.80 -16.90
CA ASN A 291 16.13 21.60 -16.53
C ASN A 291 15.52 20.30 -17.06
N VAL A 292 14.83 20.36 -18.20
CA VAL A 292 14.30 19.18 -18.89
C VAL A 292 15.46 18.54 -19.67
N PRO A 293 15.70 17.24 -19.60
CA PRO A 293 16.69 16.58 -20.46
C PRO A 293 16.49 16.90 -21.95
N VAL A 294 17.57 17.19 -22.67
CA VAL A 294 17.53 17.43 -24.13
C VAL A 294 17.07 16.17 -24.88
N THR A 295 17.51 15.01 -24.40
CA THR A 295 16.98 13.70 -24.81
C THR A 295 16.23 13.11 -23.63
N ASP A 296 14.96 12.76 -23.85
CA ASP A 296 14.10 12.20 -22.80
C ASP A 296 14.75 11.00 -22.11
N VAL A 297 14.77 11.04 -20.78
CA VAL A 297 15.09 9.88 -19.95
C VAL A 297 13.78 9.21 -19.56
N THR A 298 13.34 8.29 -20.42
CA THR A 298 12.08 7.56 -20.24
C THR A 298 12.18 6.50 -19.14
N ILE A 299 11.16 6.43 -18.30
CA ILE A 299 10.85 5.31 -17.41
C ILE A 299 9.98 4.34 -18.21
N THR A 300 10.53 3.19 -18.57
CA THR A 300 9.82 2.19 -19.37
C THR A 300 8.80 1.44 -18.53
N SER A 301 9.14 1.16 -17.27
CA SER A 301 8.24 0.51 -16.31
C SER A 301 8.74 0.72 -14.87
N VAL A 302 7.81 0.71 -13.92
CA VAL A 302 8.14 0.44 -12.51
C VAL A 302 7.50 -0.88 -12.13
N THR A 303 8.24 -1.76 -11.46
CA THR A 303 7.77 -3.11 -11.08
C THR A 303 8.28 -3.50 -9.70
N GLN A 304 7.50 -4.28 -8.95
CA GLN A 304 7.96 -4.92 -7.72
C GLN A 304 8.85 -6.12 -8.05
N THR A 305 9.96 -6.32 -7.33
CA THR A 305 11.00 -7.31 -7.69
C THR A 305 11.11 -8.49 -6.73
N GLN A 306 10.08 -8.74 -5.93
CA GLN A 306 10.06 -9.77 -4.88
C GLN A 306 8.72 -10.48 -4.85
#